data_AF-A0A8S3I1C1-F1
#
_entry.id   AF-A0A8S3I1C1-F1
#
_cell.length_a   1.000
_cell.length_b   1.000
_cell.length_c   1.000
_cell.angle_alpha   90.00
_cell.angle_beta   90.00
_cell.angle_gamma   90.00
#
_symmetry.space_group_name_H-M   'P 1'
#
loop_
_entity.id
_entity.type
_entity.pdbx_description
1 polymer ?
#
loop_
_entity_poly.entity_id
_entity_poly.type
_entity_poly.pdbx_seq_one_letter_code
_entity_poly.pdbx_strand_id
1 'polypeptide(L)'
;MSHQTSPMEMYLSFWDSTPIGRSFCLRLCQHEHLSPQLILEGKVISAVIRSQNNSTYHSQTQFIGTLISDDESQRLIYVIDRLLVKDSTTNEFHNHEPLAGEFRIPIQFNDKTFQSINKFKQDGIK
;
A
#
# COMPACT_ATOMS: atom_id res chain seq x y z
N MET A 1 63.57 -15.52 -21.81
CA MET A 1 62.77 -14.78 -20.80
C MET A 1 61.50 -14.31 -21.49
N SER A 2 60.37 -14.95 -21.21
CA SER A 2 59.08 -14.62 -21.81
C SER A 2 58.48 -13.41 -21.08
N HIS A 3 58.39 -12.27 -21.76
CA HIS A 3 57.61 -11.13 -21.28
C HIS A 3 56.13 -11.49 -21.39
N GLN A 4 55.54 -11.87 -20.27
CA GLN A 4 54.12 -12.07 -20.12
C GLN A 4 53.49 -10.69 -19.88
N THR A 5 53.04 -10.03 -20.95
CA THR A 5 52.23 -8.82 -20.84
C THR A 5 50.84 -9.25 -20.39
N SER A 6 50.55 -9.08 -19.10
CA SER A 6 49.18 -9.12 -18.58
C SER A 6 48.33 -8.14 -19.40
N PRO A 7 47.12 -8.51 -19.86
CA PRO A 7 46.24 -7.55 -20.48
C PRO A 7 45.90 -6.50 -19.42
N MET A 8 46.38 -5.28 -19.63
CA MET A 8 45.95 -4.12 -18.87
C MET A 8 44.50 -3.88 -19.29
N GLU A 9 43.56 -4.40 -18.50
CA GLU A 9 42.14 -4.09 -18.65
C GLU A 9 42.00 -2.56 -18.53
N MET A 10 41.81 -1.89 -19.66
CA MET A 10 41.43 -0.49 -19.69
C MET A 10 40.02 -0.39 -19.10
N TYR A 11 39.93 -0.13 -17.80
CA TYR A 11 38.74 0.41 -17.18
C TYR A 11 38.54 1.83 -17.71
N LEU A 12 37.87 1.94 -18.86
CA LEU A 12 37.31 3.20 -19.32
C LEU A 12 36.12 3.53 -18.42
N SER A 13 36.35 4.43 -17.47
CA SER A 13 35.25 4.99 -16.66
C SER A 13 34.32 5.78 -17.58
N PHE A 14 33.04 5.40 -17.63
CA PHE A 14 32.01 6.09 -18.42
C PHE A 14 31.75 7.53 -17.94
N TRP A 15 32.07 7.82 -16.68
CA TRP A 15 32.01 9.15 -16.07
C TRP A 15 32.97 9.24 -14.88
N ASP A 16 33.26 10.46 -14.45
CA ASP A 16 33.97 10.72 -13.20
C ASP A 16 32.99 10.58 -12.02
N SER A 17 33.24 9.62 -11.12
CA SER A 17 32.41 9.37 -9.93
C SER A 17 32.95 10.08 -8.68
N THR A 18 33.93 10.98 -8.82
CA THR A 18 34.48 11.74 -7.69
C THR A 18 33.38 12.59 -7.06
N PRO A 19 33.09 12.44 -5.75
CA PRO A 19 32.04 13.22 -5.10
C PRO A 19 32.35 14.72 -5.11
N ILE A 20 31.47 15.53 -5.71
CA ILE A 20 31.63 16.99 -5.79
C ILE A 20 30.91 17.71 -4.62
N GLY A 21 30.13 16.97 -3.81
CA GLY A 21 29.31 17.56 -2.75
C GLY A 21 28.88 16.58 -1.68
N ARG A 22 27.86 16.98 -0.91
CA ARG A 22 27.30 16.13 0.15
C ARG A 22 26.51 14.98 -0.46
N SER A 23 26.64 13.81 0.15
CA SER A 23 25.78 12.66 -0.15
C SER A 23 24.40 12.85 0.46
N PHE A 24 23.36 12.46 -0.27
CA PHE A 24 21.98 12.48 0.20
C PHE A 24 21.47 11.06 0.40
N CYS A 25 20.80 10.81 1.52
CA CYS A 25 20.08 9.56 1.74
C CYS A 25 18.66 9.72 1.21
N LEU A 26 18.32 8.99 0.15
CA LEU A 26 16.97 8.98 -0.41
C LEU A 26 16.10 7.99 0.37
N ARG A 27 14.95 8.46 0.86
CA ARG A 27 13.94 7.67 1.57
C ARG A 27 12.56 8.08 1.09
N LEU A 28 11.60 7.14 1.11
CA LEU A 28 10.21 7.42 0.75
C LEU A 28 9.58 8.49 1.69
N CYS A 29 9.89 8.42 2.99
CA CYS A 29 9.57 9.46 3.96
C CYS A 29 10.88 9.93 4.61
N GLN A 30 11.29 11.16 4.36
CA GLN A 30 12.59 11.66 4.81
C GLN A 30 12.66 11.93 6.32
N HIS A 31 11.53 12.25 6.94
CA HIS A 31 11.48 12.65 8.35
C HIS A 31 10.34 11.94 9.09
N GLU A 32 10.53 11.67 10.38
CA GLU A 32 9.52 10.98 11.20
C GLU A 32 8.21 11.76 11.33
N HIS A 33 8.24 13.10 11.34
CA HIS A 33 7.04 13.95 11.36
C HIS A 33 6.28 14.01 10.01
N LEU A 34 6.89 13.45 8.97
CA LEU A 34 6.27 13.19 7.65
C LEU A 34 5.72 11.77 7.59
N SER A 35 5.30 11.24 8.75
CA SER A 35 4.76 9.89 8.85
C SER A 35 3.57 9.76 7.88
N PRO A 36 3.48 8.65 7.14
CA PRO A 36 2.33 8.32 6.33
C PRO A 36 1.02 8.50 7.08
N GLN A 37 0.06 9.19 6.45
CA GLN A 37 -1.30 9.27 6.97
C GLN A 37 -2.20 8.29 6.24
N LEU A 38 -3.02 7.55 6.97
CA LEU A 38 -4.05 6.67 6.41
C LEU A 38 -5.43 7.29 6.66
N ILE A 39 -6.18 7.52 5.59
CA ILE A 39 -7.57 7.96 5.64
C ILE A 39 -8.43 6.79 5.17
N LEU A 40 -9.33 6.34 6.04
CA LEU A 40 -10.34 5.34 5.71
C LEU A 40 -11.71 6.01 5.67
N GLU A 41 -12.33 6.06 4.50
CA GLU A 41 -13.64 6.69 4.37
C GLU A 41 -14.74 5.89 5.10
N GLY A 42 -15.66 6.60 5.76
CA GLY A 42 -16.76 5.97 6.51
C GLY A 42 -17.67 5.07 5.65
N LYS A 43 -17.78 5.36 4.34
CA LYS A 43 -18.52 4.52 3.39
C LYS A 43 -17.91 3.12 3.24
N VAL A 44 -16.58 3.01 3.32
CA VAL A 44 -15.86 1.74 3.23
C VAL A 44 -16.09 0.91 4.48
N ILE A 45 -16.04 1.54 5.66
CA ILE A 45 -16.38 0.89 6.93
C ILE A 45 -17.81 0.34 6.87
N SER A 46 -18.76 1.15 6.40
CA SER A 46 -20.15 0.71 6.24
C SER A 46 -20.29 -0.46 5.26
N ALA A 47 -19.53 -0.46 4.16
CA ALA A 47 -19.51 -1.55 3.19
C ALA A 47 -18.95 -2.85 3.80
N VAL A 48 -17.89 -2.78 4.61
CA VAL A 48 -17.33 -3.92 5.34
C VAL A 48 -18.39 -4.50 6.28
N ILE A 49 -19.03 -3.66 7.07
CA ILE A 49 -20.05 -4.07 8.04
C ILE A 49 -21.20 -4.82 7.33
N ARG A 50 -21.62 -4.35 6.14
CA ARG A 50 -22.66 -4.99 5.33
C ARG A 50 -22.20 -6.30 4.70
N SER A 51 -20.98 -6.37 4.16
CA SER A 51 -20.48 -7.59 3.52
C SER A 51 -20.38 -8.74 4.53
N GLN A 52 -19.98 -8.45 5.77
CA GLN A 52 -19.93 -9.46 6.84
C GLN A 52 -21.31 -9.98 7.28
N ASN A 53 -22.40 -9.24 7.08
CA ASN A 53 -23.75 -9.72 7.40
C ASN A 53 -24.26 -10.76 6.39
N ASN A 54 -23.74 -10.73 5.16
CA ASN A 54 -24.25 -11.55 4.06
C ASN A 54 -23.40 -12.80 3.79
N SER A 55 -22.17 -12.88 4.31
CA SER A 55 -21.30 -14.03 4.11
C SER A 55 -21.00 -14.77 5.41
N THR A 56 -21.47 -16.01 5.52
CA THR A 56 -20.95 -17.00 6.46
C THR A 56 -19.52 -17.32 6.03
N TYR A 57 -18.53 -16.82 6.78
CA TYR A 57 -17.10 -17.14 6.69
C TYR A 57 -16.26 -16.57 5.52
N HIS A 58 -15.14 -15.95 5.92
CA HIS A 58 -13.85 -15.87 5.20
C HIS A 58 -13.82 -15.36 3.74
N SER A 59 -14.71 -14.45 3.35
CA SER A 59 -14.56 -13.75 2.07
C SER A 59 -13.28 -12.90 2.10
N GLN A 60 -12.31 -13.26 1.25
CA GLN A 60 -11.08 -12.49 1.07
C GLN A 60 -11.48 -11.08 0.65
N THR A 61 -11.17 -10.10 1.48
CA THR A 61 -11.58 -8.71 1.28
C THR A 61 -10.35 -7.86 0.97
N GLN A 62 -10.48 -6.89 0.08
CA GLN A 62 -9.42 -5.95 -0.25
C GLN A 62 -9.93 -4.52 -0.11
N PHE A 63 -9.16 -3.67 0.57
CA PHE A 63 -9.31 -2.23 0.44
C PHE A 63 -8.61 -1.76 -0.82
N ILE A 64 -9.23 -0.84 -1.53
CA ILE A 64 -8.60 -0.10 -2.64
C ILE A 64 -8.47 1.34 -2.21
N GLY A 65 -7.33 1.92 -2.54
CA GLY A 65 -7.07 3.32 -2.30
C GLY A 65 -6.13 3.95 -3.31
N THR A 66 -5.91 5.25 -3.12
CA THR A 66 -5.00 6.07 -3.91
C THR A 66 -3.95 6.71 -3.00
N LEU A 67 -2.71 6.73 -3.45
CA LEU A 67 -1.63 7.44 -2.77
C LEU A 67 -1.58 8.89 -3.27
N ILE A 68 -1.68 9.83 -2.35
CA ILE A 68 -1.58 11.26 -2.61
C ILE A 68 -0.27 11.76 -1.96
N SER A 69 0.49 12.55 -2.70
CA SER A 69 1.59 13.35 -2.16
C SER A 69 1.07 14.77 -1.95
N ASP A 70 1.20 15.28 -0.73
CA ASP A 70 1.02 16.70 -0.48
C ASP A 70 2.37 17.41 -0.65
N ASP A 71 2.47 18.24 -1.68
CA ASP A 71 3.72 18.91 -2.04
C ASP A 71 4.14 19.95 -1.00
N GLU A 72 3.20 20.55 -0.27
CA GLU A 72 3.50 21.57 0.75
C GLU A 72 4.05 20.91 2.02
N SER A 73 3.36 19.88 2.50
CA SER A 73 3.77 19.18 3.71
C SER A 73 4.78 18.06 3.47
N GLN A 74 5.07 17.69 2.22
CA GLN A 74 5.87 16.52 1.84
C GLN A 74 5.38 15.21 2.49
N ARG A 75 4.08 15.14 2.79
CA ARG A 75 3.47 13.98 3.45
C ARG A 75 2.81 13.07 2.44
N LEU A 76 2.97 11.77 2.66
CA LEU A 76 2.23 10.73 1.93
C LEU A 76 0.90 10.45 2.62
N ILE A 77 -0.19 10.54 1.86
CA ILE A 77 -1.55 10.31 2.33
C ILE A 77 -2.16 9.15 1.53
N TYR A 78 -2.50 8.09 2.24
CA TYR A 78 -3.14 6.89 1.71
C TYR A 78 -4.64 7.02 1.93
N VAL A 79 -5.42 7.22 0.87
CA VAL A 79 -6.87 7.35 0.95
C VAL A 79 -7.53 6.05 0.50
N ILE A 80 -8.21 5.37 1.42
CA ILE A 80 -9.00 4.17 1.16
C ILE A 80 -10.47 4.56 1.03
N ASP A 81 -11.01 4.39 -0.17
CA ASP A 81 -12.37 4.82 -0.52
C ASP A 81 -13.24 3.68 -1.07
N ARG A 82 -12.66 2.50 -1.31
CA ARG A 82 -13.36 1.38 -1.94
C ARG A 82 -13.05 0.04 -1.27
N LEU A 83 -14.02 -0.86 -1.41
CA LEU A 83 -14.00 -2.21 -0.89
C LEU A 83 -14.22 -3.21 -2.02
N LEU A 84 -13.33 -4.19 -2.14
CA LEU A 84 -13.51 -5.37 -2.95
C LEU A 84 -13.76 -6.58 -2.07
N VAL A 85 -14.82 -7.31 -2.38
CA VAL A 85 -15.16 -8.56 -1.69
C VAL A 85 -15.08 -9.68 -2.72
N LYS A 86 -14.36 -10.75 -2.37
CA LYS A 86 -14.28 -11.95 -3.17
C LYS A 86 -15.60 -12.73 -3.06
N ASP A 87 -16.15 -13.12 -4.20
CA ASP A 87 -17.30 -14.00 -4.27
C ASP A 87 -16.88 -15.41 -3.83
N SER A 88 -17.62 -15.99 -2.90
CA SER A 88 -17.35 -17.32 -2.36
C SER A 88 -17.64 -18.44 -3.37
N THR A 89 -18.44 -18.17 -4.40
CA THR A 89 -18.87 -19.16 -5.39
C THR A 89 -17.95 -19.24 -6.60
N THR A 90 -17.42 -18.10 -7.08
CA THR A 90 -16.58 -18.03 -8.28
C THR A 90 -15.09 -17.92 -7.99
N ASN A 91 -14.71 -17.73 -6.72
CA ASN A 91 -13.32 -17.45 -6.33
C ASN A 91 -12.73 -16.19 -7.00
N GLU A 92 -13.58 -15.30 -7.53
CA GLU A 92 -13.17 -14.06 -8.18
C GLU A 92 -13.59 -12.86 -7.33
N PHE A 93 -12.80 -11.79 -7.37
CA PHE A 93 -13.27 -10.49 -6.90
C PHE A 93 -14.28 -9.99 -7.93
N HIS A 94 -15.46 -9.54 -7.48
CA HIS A 94 -16.48 -8.99 -8.37
C HIS A 94 -15.86 -8.01 -9.38
N ASN A 95 -15.87 -8.38 -10.66
CA ASN A 95 -15.44 -7.64 -11.85
C ASN A 95 -14.78 -6.27 -11.57
N HIS A 96 -13.57 -6.27 -11.04
CA HIS A 96 -12.80 -5.04 -10.82
C HIS A 96 -11.50 -5.08 -11.59
N GLU A 97 -11.52 -4.45 -12.76
CA GLU A 97 -10.32 -4.14 -13.51
C GLU A 97 -9.48 -3.13 -12.71
N PRO A 98 -8.17 -3.36 -12.49
CA PRO A 98 -7.33 -2.42 -11.75
C PRO A 98 -7.24 -1.08 -12.50
N LEU A 99 -7.48 0.03 -11.81
CA LEU A 99 -7.20 1.35 -12.38
C LEU A 99 -5.74 1.74 -12.11
N ALA A 100 -5.15 2.50 -13.03
CA ALA A 100 -3.81 3.03 -12.84
C ALA A 100 -3.76 3.94 -11.60
N GLY A 101 -2.72 3.76 -10.77
CA GLY A 101 -2.54 4.53 -9.54
C GLY A 101 -3.24 3.94 -8.31
N GLU A 102 -3.97 2.84 -8.46
CA GLU A 102 -4.56 2.13 -7.31
C GLU A 102 -3.53 1.31 -6.54
N PHE A 103 -3.62 1.35 -5.21
CA PHE A 103 -3.04 0.32 -4.36
C PHE A 103 -4.15 -0.56 -3.76
N ARG A 104 -3.80 -1.81 -3.49
CA ARG A 104 -4.72 -2.80 -2.89
C ARG A 104 -4.13 -3.31 -1.58
N ILE A 105 -4.94 -3.33 -0.53
CA ILE A 105 -4.57 -3.88 0.77
C ILE A 105 -5.45 -5.09 1.05
N PRO A 106 -4.89 -6.31 1.12
CA PRO A 106 -5.64 -7.49 1.53
C PRO A 106 -5.98 -7.39 3.02
N ILE A 107 -7.20 -7.79 3.37
CA ILE A 107 -7.72 -7.71 4.72
C ILE A 107 -8.28 -9.05 5.13
N GLN A 108 -7.84 -9.47 6.31
CA GLN A 108 -8.35 -10.62 6.98
C GLN A 108 -9.08 -10.16 8.23
N PHE A 109 -10.40 -10.37 8.25
CA PHE A 109 -11.20 -10.18 9.45
C PHE A 109 -11.03 -11.41 10.33
N ASN A 110 -10.57 -11.20 11.57
CA ASN A 110 -10.51 -12.23 12.59
C ASN A 110 -11.67 -12.06 13.59
N ASP A 111 -11.88 -13.03 14.46
CA ASP A 111 -13.00 -13.03 15.40
C ASP A 111 -13.07 -11.78 16.28
N LYS A 112 -11.92 -11.20 16.64
CA LYS A 112 -11.87 -9.93 17.39
C LYS A 112 -12.35 -8.76 16.54
N THR A 113 -11.98 -8.71 15.26
CA THR A 113 -12.49 -7.71 14.33
C THR A 113 -14.00 -7.86 14.13
N PHE A 114 -14.50 -9.09 14.04
CA PHE A 114 -15.94 -9.38 13.97
C PHE A 114 -16.69 -8.90 15.21
N GLN A 115 -16.16 -9.20 16.40
CA GLN A 115 -16.74 -8.73 17.66
C GLN A 115 -16.77 -7.21 17.75
N SER A 116 -15.68 -6.54 17.37
CA SER A 116 -15.60 -5.07 17.35
C SER A 116 -16.58 -4.45 16.35
N ILE A 117 -16.72 -5.03 15.16
CA ILE A 117 -17.71 -4.61 14.17
C ILE A 117 -19.14 -4.78 14.73
N ASN A 118 -19.43 -5.92 15.37
CA ASN A 118 -20.75 -6.17 15.93
C ASN A 118 -21.07 -5.27 17.12
N LYS A 119 -20.07 -4.93 17.95
CA LYS A 119 -20.21 -3.94 19.01
C LYS A 119 -20.49 -2.54 18.44
N PHE A 120 -19.76 -2.13 17.40
CA PHE A 120 -20.00 -0.86 16.71
C PHE A 120 -21.41 -0.78 16.09
N LYS A 121 -21.99 -1.89 15.63
CA LYS A 121 -23.39 -1.95 15.19
C LYS A 121 -24.37 -1.72 16.35
N GLN A 122 -24.10 -2.28 17.53
CA GLN A 122 -24.97 -2.18 18.71
C GLN A 122 -24.95 -0.79 19.35
N ASP A 123 -23.78 -0.15 19.37
CA ASP A 123 -23.60 1.16 19.99
C ASP A 123 -24.14 2.32 19.13
N GLY A 124 -24.42 2.05 17.84
CA GLY A 124 -25.04 3.00 16.90
C GLY A 124 -24.10 4.11 16.44
N ILE A 125 -24.23 4.50 15.17
CA ILE A 125 -23.75 5.81 14.71
C ILE A 125 -24.71 6.83 15.32
N LYS A 126 -24.28 7.52 16.39
CA LYS A 126 -24.95 8.75 16.84
C LYS A 126 -24.64 9.89 15.90
#